data_AF-A0A2X1NBI4-F1
#
_entry.id   AF-A0A2X1NBI4-F1
#
_cell.length_a   1.000
_cell.length_b   1.000
_cell.length_c   1.000
_cell.angle_alpha   90.00
_cell.angle_beta   90.00
_cell.angle_gamma   90.00
#
_symmetry.space_group_name_H-M   'P 1'
#
loop_
_entity.id
_entity.type
_entity.pdbx_description
1 polymer ?
#
loop_
_entity_poly.entity_id
_entity_poly.type
_entity_poly.pdbx_seq_one_letter_code
_entity_poly.pdbx_strand_id
1 'polypeptide(L)'
;MINGIYGDEIRSRMARLQWVEPRQLAMLISEEHLQLQAVFLAFLTPEISAAVLSYLNESVQNEILYRVAKLNDVTATWWMNWTG
;
A
#
# COMPACT_ATOMS: atom_id res chain seq x y z
N MET A 1 -13.79 -20.62 5.50
CA MET A 1 -13.03 -20.37 6.74
C MET A 1 -11.56 -19.96 6.48
N ILE A 2 -11.22 -19.39 5.31
CA ILE A 2 -9.83 -19.02 4.95
C ILE A 2 -9.59 -17.49 5.00
N ASN A 3 -10.66 -16.67 5.01
CA ASN A 3 -10.57 -15.20 4.98
C ASN A 3 -9.79 -14.57 6.16
N GLY A 4 -9.74 -15.23 7.33
CA GLY A 4 -9.03 -14.69 8.50
C GLY A 4 -7.51 -14.81 8.36
N ILE A 5 -7.01 -15.96 7.92
CA ILE A 5 -5.56 -16.27 7.91
C ILE A 5 -4.80 -15.36 6.95
N TYR A 6 -5.37 -15.07 5.78
CA TYR A 6 -4.69 -14.31 4.74
C TYR A 6 -4.66 -12.80 5.03
N GLY A 7 -5.78 -12.24 5.48
CA GLY A 7 -5.83 -10.84 5.93
C GLY A 7 -4.86 -10.56 7.07
N ASP A 8 -4.68 -11.53 7.98
CA ASP A 8 -3.76 -11.42 9.10
C ASP A 8 -2.29 -11.55 8.67
N GLU A 9 -1.98 -12.36 7.66
CA GLU A 9 -0.61 -12.47 7.13
C GLU A 9 -0.17 -11.19 6.39
N ILE A 10 -1.09 -10.57 5.64
CA ILE A 10 -0.86 -9.27 4.99
C ILE A 10 -0.68 -8.19 6.04
N ARG A 11 -1.58 -8.12 7.03
CA ARG A 11 -1.44 -7.19 8.16
C ARG A 11 -0.13 -7.39 8.91
N SER A 12 0.28 -8.63 9.14
CA SER A 12 1.56 -8.98 9.77
C SER A 12 2.77 -8.54 8.93
N ARG A 13 2.73 -8.73 7.61
CA ARG A 13 3.75 -8.24 6.68
C ARG A 13 3.82 -6.71 6.67
N MET A 14 2.69 -6.03 6.59
CA MET A 14 2.61 -4.56 6.62
C MET A 14 3.05 -4.00 7.98
N ALA A 15 2.70 -4.67 9.07
CA ALA A 15 3.18 -4.33 10.42
C ALA A 15 4.70 -4.52 10.57
N ARG A 16 5.38 -5.30 9.73
CA ARG A 16 6.85 -5.32 9.71
C ARG A 16 7.43 -4.12 8.94
N LEU A 17 6.71 -3.62 7.95
CA LEU A 17 7.12 -2.45 7.16
C LEU A 17 7.04 -1.14 7.93
N GLN A 18 6.25 -1.07 9.02
CA GLN A 18 6.20 0.13 9.88
C GLN A 18 7.54 0.47 10.54
N TRP A 19 8.46 -0.49 10.63
CA TRP A 19 9.81 -0.33 11.21
C TRP A 19 10.86 0.03 10.16
N VAL A 20 10.48 0.11 8.89
CA VAL A 20 11.37 0.52 7.79
C VAL A 20 11.36 2.03 7.70
N GLU A 21 12.54 2.63 7.56
CA GLU A 21 12.68 4.08 7.39
C GLU A 21 11.84 4.57 6.19
N PRO A 22 11.00 5.61 6.34
CA PRO A 22 10.07 6.05 5.29
C PRO A 22 10.73 6.32 3.94
N ARG A 23 11.98 6.81 3.95
CA ARG A 23 12.77 7.02 2.74
C ARG A 23 13.12 5.72 2.01
N GLN A 24 13.47 4.66 2.74
CA GLN A 24 13.74 3.34 2.14
C GLN A 24 12.48 2.74 1.56
N LEU A 25 11.37 2.89 2.28
CA LEU A 25 10.08 2.43 1.82
C LEU A 25 9.62 3.17 0.56
N ALA A 26 9.88 4.48 0.46
CA ALA A 26 9.62 5.26 -0.75
C ALA A 26 10.43 4.78 -1.96
N MET A 27 11.70 4.40 -1.78
CA MET A 27 12.51 3.83 -2.85
C MET A 27 11.90 2.52 -3.37
N LEU A 28 11.57 1.59 -2.45
CA LEU A 28 10.97 0.31 -2.82
C LEU A 28 9.60 0.49 -3.50
N ILE A 29 8.74 1.34 -2.95
CA ILE A 29 7.42 1.61 -3.52
C ILE A 29 7.55 2.28 -4.89
N SER A 30 8.54 3.15 -5.11
CA SER A 30 8.71 3.84 -6.39
C SER A 30 9.02 2.91 -7.57
N GLU A 31 9.52 1.69 -7.29
CA GLU A 31 9.80 0.66 -8.29
C GLU A 31 8.54 -0.12 -8.73
N GLU A 32 7.45 0.00 -7.98
CA GLU A 32 6.22 -0.75 -8.21
C GLU A 32 5.24 -0.03 -9.13
N HIS A 33 4.24 -0.74 -9.66
CA HIS A 33 3.18 -0.11 -10.45
C HIS A 33 2.30 0.81 -9.59
N LEU A 34 1.84 1.94 -10.15
CA LEU A 34 1.02 2.96 -9.45
C LEU A 34 -0.17 2.42 -8.65
N GLN A 35 -0.81 1.35 -9.13
CA GLN A 35 -1.90 0.69 -8.41
C GLN A 35 -1.41 0.03 -7.12
N LEU A 36 -0.27 -0.64 -7.17
CA LEU A 36 0.32 -1.31 -6.01
C LEU A 36 0.92 -0.28 -5.03
N GLN A 37 1.48 0.83 -5.53
CA GLN A 37 1.91 1.95 -4.69
C GLN A 37 0.75 2.51 -3.85
N ALA A 38 -0.43 2.70 -4.47
CA ALA A 38 -1.64 3.13 -3.78
C ALA A 38 -2.12 2.11 -2.74
N VAL A 39 -2.05 0.81 -3.08
CA VAL A 39 -2.38 -0.27 -2.14
C VAL A 39 -1.44 -0.26 -0.93
N PHE A 40 -0.12 -0.17 -1.13
CA PHE A 40 0.83 -0.11 -0.02
C PHE A 40 0.57 1.06 0.91
N LEU A 41 0.33 2.26 0.36
CA LEU A 41 0.03 3.44 1.18
C LEU A 41 -1.30 3.34 1.93
N ALA A 42 -2.28 2.62 1.39
CA ALA A 42 -3.55 2.37 2.09
C ALA A 42 -3.42 1.41 3.28
N PHE A 43 -2.32 0.64 3.36
CA PHE A 43 -2.05 -0.31 4.44
C PHE A 43 -1.06 0.20 5.51
N LEU A 44 -0.41 1.33 5.28
CA LEU A 44 0.46 2.00 6.24
C LEU A 44 -0.36 2.97 7.12
N THR A 45 0.19 3.37 8.26
CA THR A 45 -0.47 4.40 9.10
C THR A 45 -0.44 5.74 8.36
N PRO A 46 -1.39 6.66 8.62
CA PRO A 46 -1.43 7.97 7.96
C PRO A 46 -0.10 8.74 8.04
N GLU A 47 0.59 8.64 9.18
CA GLU A 47 1.87 9.31 9.43
C GLU A 47 2.98 8.75 8.53
N ILE A 48 3.11 7.42 8.45
CA ILE A 48 4.12 6.78 7.60
C ILE A 48 3.77 6.99 6.13
N SER A 49 2.50 6.87 5.75
CA SER A 49 2.04 7.11 4.38
C SER A 49 2.35 8.53 3.92
N ALA A 50 2.10 9.54 4.76
CA ALA A 50 2.43 10.93 4.44
C ALA A 50 3.94 11.14 4.30
N ALA A 51 4.75 10.53 5.18
CA ALA A 51 6.20 10.59 5.10
C ALA A 51 6.73 9.95 3.81
N VAL A 52 6.24 8.76 3.45
CA VAL A 52 6.59 8.07 2.20
C VAL A 52 6.19 8.89 0.98
N LEU A 53 4.96 9.40 0.94
CA LEU A 53 4.45 10.25 -0.15
C LEU A 53 5.35 11.46 -0.37
N SER A 54 5.85 12.09 0.70
CA SER A 54 6.72 13.27 0.62
C SER A 54 8.05 13.04 -0.13
N TYR A 55 8.49 11.78 -0.26
CA TYR A 55 9.70 11.42 -1.01
C TYR A 55 9.43 11.10 -2.49
N LEU A 56 8.17 10.97 -2.89
CA LEU A 56 7.79 10.73 -4.29
C LEU A 56 7.66 12.06 -5.03
N ASN A 57 7.74 12.05 -6.36
CA ASN A 57 7.51 13.26 -7.15
C ASN A 57 6.01 13.65 -7.15
N GLU A 58 5.71 14.93 -7.33
CA GLU A 58 4.35 15.48 -7.22
C GLU A 58 3.35 14.84 -8.20
N SER A 59 3.78 14.54 -9.43
CA SER A 59 2.91 13.88 -10.42
C SER A 59 2.49 12.48 -9.97
N VAL A 60 3.40 11.72 -9.36
CA VAL A 60 3.14 10.39 -8.82
C VAL A 60 2.28 10.49 -7.56
N GLN A 61 2.56 11.43 -6.66
CA GLN A 61 1.74 11.67 -5.47
C GLN A 61 0.27 11.90 -5.82
N ASN A 62 -0.02 12.77 -6.79
CA ASN A 62 -1.38 13.08 -7.22
C ASN A 62 -2.11 11.85 -7.77
N GLU A 63 -1.42 11.05 -8.59
CA GLU A 63 -1.99 9.85 -9.19
C GLU A 63 -2.25 8.76 -8.14
N ILE A 64 -1.35 8.60 -7.17
CA ILE A 64 -1.55 7.66 -6.06
C ILE A 64 -2.72 8.11 -5.18
N LEU A 65 -2.78 9.38 -4.78
CA LEU A 65 -3.87 9.89 -3.94
C LEU A 65 -5.24 9.70 -4.61
N TYR A 66 -5.33 9.94 -5.91
CA TYR A 66 -6.54 9.66 -6.69
C TYR A 66 -6.93 8.17 -6.65
N ARG A 67 -5.96 7.26 -6.76
CA ARG A 67 -6.20 5.81 -6.66
C ARG A 67 -6.58 5.36 -5.26
N VAL A 68 -5.96 5.92 -4.22
CA VAL A 68 -6.32 5.69 -2.82
C VAL A 68 -7.76 6.15 -2.54
N ALA A 69 -8.16 7.31 -3.06
CA ALA A 69 -9.54 7.78 -2.94
C ALA A 69 -10.55 6.88 -3.66
N LYS A 70 -10.11 6.17 -4.71
CA LYS A 70 -10.93 5.23 -5.50
C LYS A 70 -10.85 3.77 -5.04
N LEU A 71 -10.10 3.46 -3.99
CA LEU A 71 -9.83 2.09 -3.55
C LEU A 71 -11.04 1.36 -2.90
N ASN A 72 -12.26 1.91 -3.04
CA ASN A 72 -13.52 1.43 -2.45
C ASN A 72 -13.90 -0.03 -2.78
N ASP A 73 -13.40 -0.64 -3.85
CA ASP A 73 -13.78 -2.00 -4.30
C ASP A 73 -12.65 -3.04 -4.30
N VAL A 74 -11.40 -2.60 -4.18
CA VAL A 74 -10.24 -3.43 -4.54
C VAL A 74 -9.71 -4.24 -3.36
N THR A 75 -9.77 -3.72 -2.13
CA THR A 75 -9.12 -4.38 -0.97
C THR A 75 -9.82 -5.68 -0.53
N ALA A 76 -11.07 -5.92 -0.93
CA ALA A 76 -11.74 -7.20 -0.71
C ALA A 76 -11.68 -8.14 -1.93
N THR A 77 -11.72 -7.58 -3.14
CA THR A 77 -11.89 -8.34 -4.38
C THR A 77 -10.57 -8.77 -5.03
N TRP A 78 -9.49 -7.99 -4.90
CA TRP A 78 -8.22 -8.30 -5.58
C TRP A 78 -7.44 -9.45 -4.97
N TRP A 79 -7.50 -9.60 -3.65
CA TRP A 79 -6.83 -10.71 -2.96
C TRP A 79 -7.45 -12.08 -3.29
N MET A 80 -8.72 -12.10 -3.74
CA MET A 80 -9.41 -13.32 -4.16
C MET A 80 -9.01 -13.79 -5.57
N ASN A 81 -8.49 -12.91 -6.44
CA ASN A 81 -8.19 -13.24 -7.85
C ASN A 81 -6.71 -13.60 -8.11
N TRP A 82 -5.83 -13.46 -7.14
CA TRP A 82 -4.42 -13.89 -7.21
C TRP A 82 -4.18 -15.28 -6.61
N THR A 83 -5.25 -16.00 -6.24
CA THR A 83 -5.22 -17.40 -5.77
C THR A 83 -6.25 -18.25 -6.53
N GLY A 84 -6.34 -18.05 -7.85
CA GLY A 84 -6.99 -18.96 -8.79
C GLY A 84 -5.93 -19.67 -9.62
#